data_AF-A0A837I522-F1
#
_entry.id   AF-A0A837I522-F1
#
_cell.length_a   1.000
_cell.length_b   1.000
_cell.length_c   1.000
_cell.angle_alpha   90.00
_cell.angle_beta   90.00
_cell.angle_gamma   90.00
#
_symmetry.space_group_name_H-M   'P 1'
#
loop_
_entity.id
_entity.type
_entity.pdbx_description
1 polymer ?
#
loop_
_entity_poly.entity_id
_entity_poly.type
_entity_poly.pdbx_seq_one_letter_code
_entity_poly.pdbx_strand_id
1 'polypeptide(L)'
;MLIDTHCHLTDERFTDIGKVLEDAKRAGVGKVITPSTSITDAKKAVEIAEKYEQYCLVGIHPEEVETLYGLGGDQQGVSSQDYLHSKSGIASVRGTETRNDGGVLDKAMEEMEKIIKSSKRVAGVG
;
A
#
# COMPACT_ATOMS: atom_id res chain seq x y z
N MET A 1 -11.35 -22.49 11.45
CA MET A 1 -10.19 -21.60 11.20
C MET A 1 -10.73 -20.36 10.50
N LEU A 2 -10.57 -19.19 11.10
CA LEU A 2 -11.00 -17.92 10.51
C LEU A 2 -9.90 -17.34 9.61
N ILE A 3 -10.32 -16.51 8.67
CA ILE A 3 -9.45 -15.69 7.83
C ILE A 3 -9.83 -14.24 8.07
N ASP A 4 -8.86 -13.43 8.47
CA ASP A 4 -9.00 -11.98 8.44
C ASP A 4 -8.73 -11.51 7.01
N THR A 5 -9.77 -11.00 6.35
CA THR A 5 -9.71 -10.64 4.93
C THR A 5 -9.10 -9.26 4.67
N HIS A 6 -8.88 -8.44 5.70
CA HIS A 6 -8.39 -7.07 5.51
C HIS A 6 -7.70 -6.55 6.78
N CYS A 7 -6.37 -6.72 6.86
CA CYS A 7 -5.58 -6.18 7.96
C CYS A 7 -4.25 -5.62 7.44
N HIS A 8 -3.95 -4.36 7.73
CA HIS A 8 -2.73 -3.68 7.29
C HIS A 8 -1.53 -4.09 8.14
N LEU A 9 -0.98 -5.29 7.94
CA LEU A 9 0.24 -5.75 8.65
C LEU A 9 1.49 -4.94 8.32
N THR A 10 1.46 -4.12 7.26
CA THR A 10 2.53 -3.19 6.87
C THR A 10 2.54 -1.90 7.71
N ASP A 11 1.52 -1.66 8.52
CA ASP A 11 1.40 -0.49 9.39
C ASP A 11 2.51 -0.49 10.45
N GLU A 12 3.15 0.67 10.64
CA GLU A 12 4.30 0.85 11.52
C GLU A 12 3.98 0.58 12.99
N ARG A 13 2.70 0.59 13.38
CA ARG A 13 2.24 0.21 14.71
C ARG A 13 2.51 -1.27 15.01
N PHE A 14 2.63 -2.12 13.99
CA PHE A 14 2.96 -3.53 14.15
C PHE A 14 4.47 -3.75 14.16
N THR A 15 5.09 -3.52 15.32
CA THR A 15 6.54 -3.65 15.49
C THR A 15 7.04 -5.11 15.50
N ASP A 16 6.16 -6.07 15.80
CA ASP A 16 6.47 -7.52 15.79
C ASP A 16 5.32 -8.30 15.14
N ILE A 17 5.38 -8.42 13.82
CA ILE A 17 4.38 -9.12 13.01
C ILE A 17 4.28 -10.61 13.39
N GLY A 18 5.41 -11.23 13.77
CA GLY A 18 5.42 -12.65 14.16
C GLY A 18 4.54 -12.88 15.37
N LYS A 19 4.73 -12.07 16.42
CA LYS A 19 3.90 -12.11 17.63
C LYS A 19 2.43 -11.82 17.33
N VAL A 20 2.13 -10.80 16.51
CA VAL A 20 0.76 -10.46 16.11
C VAL A 20 0.05 -11.66 15.47
N LEU A 21 0.74 -12.35 14.55
CA LEU A 21 0.19 -13.52 13.87
C LEU A 21 0.06 -14.74 14.80
N GLU A 22 0.97 -14.93 15.75
CA GLU A 22 0.83 -15.97 16.78
C GLU A 22 -0.39 -15.73 17.66
N ASP A 23 -0.59 -14.48 18.11
CA ASP A 23 -1.72 -14.08 18.93
C ASP A 23 -3.04 -14.28 18.16
N ALA A 24 -3.09 -13.87 16.89
CA ALA A 24 -4.22 -14.09 15.99
C ALA A 24 -4.53 -15.58 15.82
N LYS A 25 -3.49 -16.41 15.63
CA LYS A 25 -3.64 -17.87 15.53
C LYS A 25 -4.21 -18.48 16.82
N ARG A 26 -3.77 -18.03 18.00
CA ARG A 26 -4.34 -18.48 19.29
C ARG A 26 -5.80 -18.06 19.46
N ALA A 27 -6.20 -16.94 18.87
CA ALA A 27 -7.60 -16.49 18.81
C ALA A 27 -8.45 -17.19 17.72
N GLY A 28 -7.86 -18.08 16.91
CA GLY A 28 -8.56 -18.85 15.88
C GLY A 28 -8.48 -18.28 14.46
N VAL A 29 -7.76 -17.16 14.26
CA VAL A 29 -7.48 -16.56 12.95
C VAL A 29 -6.22 -17.19 12.38
N GLY A 30 -6.38 -18.10 11.42
CA GLY A 30 -5.27 -18.87 10.86
C GLY A 30 -4.59 -18.22 9.67
N LYS A 31 -5.28 -17.31 8.97
CA LYS A 31 -4.76 -16.56 7.84
C LYS A 31 -5.19 -15.10 7.88
N VAL A 32 -4.32 -14.24 7.37
CA VAL A 32 -4.55 -12.81 7.20
C VAL A 32 -4.28 -12.43 5.74
N ILE A 33 -5.12 -11.56 5.19
CA ILE A 33 -4.92 -10.95 3.88
C ILE A 33 -4.56 -9.47 4.11
N THR A 34 -3.34 -9.09 3.74
CA THR A 34 -2.83 -7.71 3.88
C THR A 34 -3.04 -6.93 2.59
N PRO A 35 -3.91 -5.90 2.56
CA PRO A 35 -4.06 -5.05 1.40
C PRO A 35 -2.99 -3.96 1.38
N SER A 36 -2.49 -3.66 0.18
CA SER A 36 -1.60 -2.53 -0.02
C SER A 36 -2.33 -1.25 -0.41
N THR A 37 -1.75 -0.09 -0.08
CA THR A 37 -2.26 1.22 -0.52
C THR A 37 -1.41 1.91 -1.57
N SER A 38 -0.15 1.50 -1.76
CA SER A 38 0.80 2.07 -2.73
C SER A 38 1.74 0.99 -3.28
N ILE A 39 2.53 1.31 -4.31
CA ILE A 39 3.56 0.40 -4.85
C ILE A 39 4.58 0.00 -3.78
N THR A 40 4.98 0.95 -2.93
CA THR A 40 5.95 0.67 -1.85
C THR A 40 5.34 -0.24 -0.80
N ASP A 41 4.07 0.01 -0.45
CA ASP A 41 3.32 -0.80 0.50
C ASP A 41 3.05 -2.22 -0.05
N ALA A 42 2.80 -2.34 -1.35
CA ALA A 42 2.62 -3.63 -2.03
C ALA A 42 3.87 -4.50 -1.96
N LYS A 43 5.06 -3.92 -2.14
CA LYS A 43 6.34 -4.64 -1.97
C LYS A 43 6.45 -5.20 -0.55
N LYS A 44 6.17 -4.38 0.46
CA LYS A 44 6.18 -4.82 1.87
C LYS A 44 5.12 -5.90 2.16
N ALA A 45 3.92 -5.75 1.62
CA ALA A 45 2.83 -6.71 1.81
C ALA A 45 3.18 -8.09 1.25
N VAL A 46 3.83 -8.14 0.07
CA VAL A 46 4.35 -9.38 -0.51
C VAL A 46 5.44 -9.99 0.37
N GLU A 47 6.41 -9.20 0.83
CA GLU A 47 7.48 -9.69 1.72
C GLU A 47 6.92 -10.32 3.02
N ILE A 48 5.95 -9.66 3.64
CA ILE A 48 5.26 -10.17 4.83
C ILE A 48 4.50 -11.46 4.49
N ALA A 49 3.76 -11.48 3.38
CA ALA A 49 2.98 -12.64 2.97
C ALA A 49 3.88 -13.86 2.73
N GLU A 50 5.03 -13.70 2.10
CA GLU A 50 6.00 -14.77 1.89
C GLU A 50 6.63 -15.23 3.19
N LYS A 51 7.14 -14.31 4.00
CA LYS A 51 7.86 -14.61 5.24
C LYS A 51 7.01 -15.37 6.25
N TYR A 52 5.74 -15.00 6.39
CA TYR A 52 4.84 -15.55 7.41
C TYR A 52 3.77 -16.49 6.85
N GLU A 53 3.91 -16.89 5.58
CA GLU A 53 2.98 -17.76 4.88
C GLU A 53 1.52 -17.26 4.85
N GLN A 54 1.35 -15.94 4.74
CA GLN A 54 0.06 -15.24 4.64
C GLN A 54 -0.27 -14.88 3.17
N TYR A 55 -1.28 -14.05 2.96
CA TYR A 55 -1.69 -13.56 1.64
C TYR A 55 -1.74 -12.04 1.62
N CYS A 56 -1.73 -11.45 0.43
CA CYS A 56 -1.87 -10.01 0.25
C CYS A 56 -2.77 -9.66 -0.94
N LEU A 57 -3.30 -8.44 -0.93
CA LEU A 57 -3.92 -7.79 -2.08
C LEU A 57 -3.01 -6.65 -2.54
N VAL A 58 -2.80 -6.57 -3.84
CA VAL A 58 -1.88 -5.60 -4.45
C VAL A 58 -2.70 -4.56 -5.20
N GLY A 59 -2.76 -3.33 -4.67
CA GLY A 59 -3.49 -2.21 -5.25
C GLY A 59 -2.97 -0.84 -4.85
N ILE A 60 -3.50 0.21 -5.51
CA ILE A 60 -3.24 1.62 -5.18
C ILE A 60 -4.53 2.23 -4.65
N HIS A 61 -4.47 2.83 -3.46
CA HIS A 61 -5.62 3.49 -2.86
C HIS A 61 -5.95 4.80 -3.63
N PRO A 62 -7.23 5.19 -3.79
CA PRO A 62 -7.60 6.42 -4.51
C PRO A 62 -6.89 7.70 -4.04
N GLU A 63 -6.61 7.83 -2.75
CA GLU A 63 -5.86 9.00 -2.21
C GLU A 63 -4.38 9.01 -2.64
N GLU A 64 -3.79 7.84 -2.87
CA GLU A 64 -2.43 7.71 -3.42
C GLU A 64 -2.40 8.01 -4.92
N VAL A 65 -3.53 7.88 -5.62
CA VAL A 65 -3.68 8.29 -7.02
C VAL A 65 -3.55 9.82 -7.11
N GLU A 66 -4.24 10.59 -6.26
CA GLU A 66 -4.10 12.05 -6.26
C GLU A 66 -2.64 12.50 -6.08
N THR A 67 -1.91 11.82 -5.18
CA THR A 67 -0.48 12.05 -4.95
C THR A 67 0.36 11.68 -6.16
N LEU A 68 0.10 10.53 -6.80
CA LEU A 68 0.82 10.06 -7.98
C LEU A 68 0.65 10.99 -9.19
N TYR A 69 -0.55 11.53 -9.37
CA TYR A 69 -0.89 12.42 -10.49
C TYR A 69 -0.68 13.91 -10.17
N GLY A 70 -0.27 14.26 -8.95
CA GLY A 70 -0.18 15.66 -8.51
C GLY A 70 -1.52 16.39 -8.55
N LEU A 71 -2.63 15.65 -8.52
CA LEU A 71 -4.00 16.17 -8.52
C LEU A 71 -4.37 16.53 -7.09
N GLY A 72 -3.73 17.56 -6.52
CA GLY A 72 -4.15 18.11 -5.23
C GLY A 72 -5.53 18.75 -5.37
N GLY A 73 -6.57 18.03 -4.99
CA GLY A 73 -7.91 18.57 -4.82
C GLY A 73 -8.03 19.27 -3.48
N ASP A 74 -8.47 20.52 -3.49
CA ASP A 74 -8.77 21.33 -2.30
C ASP A 74 -9.85 20.65 -1.43
N GLN A 75 -9.47 19.77 -0.51
CA GLN A 75 -10.35 19.30 0.56
C GLN A 75 -9.93 20.04 1.84
N GLN A 76 -10.61 21.15 2.10
CA GLN A 76 -10.62 21.83 3.40
C GLN A 76 -10.92 20.79 4.50
N GLY A 77 -9.95 20.48 5.38
CA GLY A 77 -10.26 19.67 6.56
C GLY A 77 -9.16 19.13 7.46
N VAL A 78 -7.86 19.18 7.12
CA VAL A 78 -6.79 18.70 8.03
C VAL A 78 -5.58 19.64 8.04
N SER A 79 -4.97 19.80 9.22
CA SER A 79 -4.12 20.94 9.56
C SER A 79 -2.78 20.98 8.81
N SER A 80 -2.33 22.20 8.52
CA SER A 80 -1.18 22.53 7.68
C SER A 80 0.22 22.19 8.25
N GLN A 81 0.32 21.44 9.36
CA GLN A 81 1.61 21.10 10.00
C GLN A 81 2.04 19.62 9.87
N ASP A 82 1.11 18.67 9.65
CA ASP A 82 1.43 17.24 9.53
C ASP A 82 1.82 16.80 8.11
N TYR A 83 1.42 17.57 7.10
CA TYR A 83 1.70 17.32 5.68
C TYR A 83 3.19 17.54 5.29
N LEU A 84 3.94 18.30 6.09
CA LEU A 84 5.28 18.81 5.76
C LEU A 84 6.47 17.92 6.16
N HIS A 85 6.29 16.82 6.89
CA HIS A 85 7.42 16.25 7.65
C HIS A 85 8.15 14.99 7.16
N SER A 86 7.69 14.13 6.24
CA SER A 86 8.40 12.82 6.16
C SER A 86 8.72 12.13 4.85
N LYS A 87 8.17 12.43 3.67
CA LYS A 87 8.59 11.70 2.45
C LYS A 87 9.17 12.58 1.35
N SER A 88 10.40 13.00 1.63
CA SER A 88 11.55 12.91 0.73
C SER A 88 11.25 13.01 -0.78
N GLY A 89 11.18 14.25 -1.29
CA GLY A 89 11.76 14.55 -2.59
C GLY A 89 10.84 14.60 -3.81
N ILE A 90 9.54 14.90 -3.67
CA ILE A 90 8.71 15.23 -4.84
C ILE A 90 8.20 16.66 -4.72
N ALA A 91 8.62 17.48 -5.68
CA ALA A 91 8.40 18.91 -5.74
C ALA A 91 6.90 19.24 -5.88
N SER A 92 6.44 20.23 -5.12
CA SER A 92 5.15 20.88 -5.32
C SER A 92 5.13 21.49 -6.73
N VAL A 93 4.30 20.97 -7.62
CA VAL A 93 3.98 21.66 -8.89
C VAL A 93 2.72 22.48 -8.65
N ARG A 94 2.93 23.75 -8.35
CA ARG A 94 1.88 24.76 -8.30
C ARG A 94 1.54 25.18 -9.73
N GLY A 95 0.37 24.76 -10.19
CA GLY A 95 -0.38 25.35 -11.30
C GLY A 95 0.34 25.50 -12.63
N THR A 96 0.13 24.55 -13.55
CA THR A 96 -0.09 24.77 -15.00
C THR A 96 -0.22 23.38 -15.62
N GLU A 97 -1.33 23.11 -16.30
CA GLU A 97 -1.51 22.02 -17.26
C GLU A 97 -1.19 20.62 -16.71
N THR A 98 -2.21 19.79 -16.51
CA THR A 98 -2.04 18.33 -16.40
C THR A 98 -1.41 17.84 -17.70
N ARG A 99 -0.07 17.87 -17.76
CA ARG A 99 0.68 17.08 -18.72
C ARG A 99 0.38 15.64 -18.34
N ASN A 100 -0.49 15.03 -19.12
CA ASN A 100 -0.66 13.59 -19.14
C ASN A 100 0.66 13.01 -19.66
N ASP A 101 1.66 12.90 -18.79
CA ASP A 101 2.91 12.23 -19.08
C ASP A 101 2.66 10.74 -18.98
N GLY A 102 2.03 10.16 -20.00
CA GLY A 102 1.61 8.74 -20.03
C GLY A 102 2.65 7.75 -19.49
N GLY A 103 3.95 8.11 -19.50
CA GLY A 103 5.01 7.33 -18.87
C GLY A 103 5.00 7.18 -17.34
N VAL A 104 4.37 8.04 -16.52
CA VAL A 104 4.35 7.85 -15.05
C VAL A 104 3.39 6.72 -14.67
N LEU A 105 2.19 6.74 -15.23
CA LEU A 105 1.23 5.66 -15.02
C LEU A 105 1.75 4.35 -15.61
N ASP A 106 2.31 4.38 -16.82
CA ASP A 106 2.85 3.17 -17.45
C ASP A 106 3.94 2.52 -16.59
N LYS A 107 4.86 3.32 -16.02
CA LYS A 107 5.87 2.82 -15.09
C LYS A 107 5.28 2.27 -13.79
N ALA A 108 4.29 2.96 -13.23
CA ALA A 108 3.59 2.53 -12.02
C ALA A 108 2.89 1.18 -12.25
N MET A 109 2.20 1.04 -13.38
CA MET A 109 1.53 -0.20 -13.78
C MET A 109 2.51 -1.33 -14.08
N GLU A 110 3.64 -1.04 -14.74
CA GLU A 110 4.70 -2.03 -14.99
C GLU A 110 5.31 -2.55 -13.69
N GLU A 111 5.59 -1.67 -12.73
CA GLU A 111 6.08 -2.08 -11.40
C GLU A 111 5.02 -2.90 -10.65
N MET A 112 3.76 -2.52 -10.73
CA MET A 112 2.67 -3.28 -10.11
C MET A 112 2.55 -4.68 -10.71
N GLU A 113 2.64 -4.80 -12.03
CA GLU A 113 2.61 -6.08 -12.74
C GLU A 113 3.77 -6.99 -12.31
N LYS A 114 4.97 -6.43 -12.11
CA LYS A 114 6.11 -7.18 -11.57
C LYS A 114 5.83 -7.71 -10.16
N ILE A 115 5.25 -6.89 -9.29
CA ILE A 115 4.89 -7.30 -7.91
C ILE A 115 3.82 -8.39 -7.93
N ILE A 116 2.77 -8.22 -8.74
CA ILE A 116 1.68 -9.21 -8.86
C ILE A 116 2.24 -10.57 -9.28
N LYS A 117 3.20 -10.58 -10.21
CA LYS A 117 3.81 -11.81 -10.73
C LYS A 117 4.92 -12.37 -9.82
N SER A 118 5.42 -11.61 -8.86
CA SER A 118 6.56 -12.04 -8.04
C SER A 118 6.20 -13.13 -7.04
N SER A 119 4.93 -13.24 -6.64
CA SER A 119 4.51 -14.18 -5.60
C SER A 119 3.16 -14.83 -5.86
N LYS A 120 3.05 -16.13 -5.58
CA LYS A 120 1.78 -16.88 -5.59
C LYS A 120 0.87 -16.51 -4.41
N ARG A 121 1.35 -15.67 -3.49
CA ARG A 121 0.62 -15.22 -2.30
C ARG A 121 -0.14 -13.90 -2.52
N VAL A 122 -0.01 -13.32 -3.71
CA VAL A 122 -0.92 -12.27 -4.17
C VAL A 122 -2.26 -12.92 -4.49
N ALA A 123 -3.26 -12.66 -3.64
CA ALA A 123 -4.59 -13.27 -3.74
C ALA A 123 -5.55 -12.47 -4.64
N GLY A 124 -5.21 -11.22 -4.95
CA GLY A 124 -6.02 -10.34 -5.76
C GLY A 124 -5.35 -8.99 -5.98
N VAL A 125 -5.95 -8.21 -6.88
CA VAL A 125 -5.51 -6.87 -7.27
C VAL A 125 -6.63 -5.87 -7.05
N GLY A 126 -6.29 -4.61 -6.77
CA GLY A 126 -7.23 -3.53 -6.44
C GLY A 126 -6.86 -2.19 -7.05
#